data_AF-A0A5S6Q8X9-F1
#
_entry.id   AF-A0A5S6Q8X9-F1
#
_cell.length_a   1.000
_cell.length_b   1.000
_cell.length_c   1.000
_cell.angle_alpha   90.00
_cell.angle_beta   90.00
_cell.angle_gamma   90.00
#
_symmetry.space_group_name_H-M   'P 1'
#
loop_
_entity.id
_entity.type
_entity.pdbx_description
1 polymer ?
#
loop_
_entity_poly.entity_id
_entity_poly.type
_entity_poly.pdbx_seq_one_letter_code
_entity_poly.pdbx_strand_id
1 'polypeptide(L)'
;MIKLEDNDVFIALQPFMVAERDRMWLNEVRHARDLENEVMRNVPGWTTGTWYGEPIYFTLPKDKWWDPIGMELQAHARMRHIKQRQRWAEHDEYAGPHWWDKYIPKFLLDDWIK
;
A
#
# COMPACT_ATOMS: atom_id res chain seq x y z
N MET A 1 7.57 -36.10 0.30
CA MET A 1 6.20 -36.25 -0.20
C MET A 1 5.38 -35.01 0.15
N ILE A 2 5.16 -34.70 1.44
CA ILE A 2 4.37 -33.52 1.91
C ILE A 2 4.82 -32.18 1.31
N LYS A 3 6.13 -31.86 1.29
CA LYS A 3 6.63 -30.58 0.74
C LYS A 3 6.36 -30.38 -0.75
N LEU A 4 6.20 -31.47 -1.53
CA LEU A 4 5.90 -31.38 -2.95
C LEU A 4 4.43 -30.98 -3.13
N GLU A 5 3.54 -31.67 -2.42
CA GLU A 5 2.09 -31.40 -2.44
C GLU A 5 1.79 -29.96 -1.98
N ASP A 6 2.46 -29.49 -0.91
CA ASP A 6 2.34 -28.10 -0.45
C ASP A 6 2.75 -27.11 -1.56
N ASN A 7 3.88 -27.37 -2.23
CA ASN A 7 4.36 -26.52 -3.33
C ASN A 7 3.40 -26.52 -4.52
N ASP A 8 2.84 -27.68 -4.89
CA ASP A 8 1.87 -27.78 -5.99
C ASP A 8 0.60 -26.98 -5.67
N VAL A 9 0.14 -27.00 -4.42
CA VAL A 9 -0.96 -26.15 -3.95
C VAL A 9 -0.61 -24.66 -4.08
N PHE A 10 0.59 -24.24 -3.66
CA PHE A 10 1.03 -22.86 -3.82
C PHE A 10 1.09 -22.41 -5.28
N ILE A 11 1.64 -23.25 -6.16
CA ILE A 11 1.73 -22.97 -7.61
C ILE A 11 0.34 -22.84 -8.22
N ALA A 12 -0.59 -23.73 -7.85
CA ALA A 12 -1.97 -23.69 -8.34
C ALA A 12 -2.72 -22.43 -7.89
N LEU A 13 -2.47 -21.95 -6.66
CA LEU A 13 -3.11 -20.75 -6.11
C LEU A 13 -2.44 -19.44 -6.53
N GLN A 14 -1.15 -19.46 -6.86
CA GLN A 14 -0.36 -18.29 -7.21
C GLN A 14 -1.02 -17.36 -8.24
N PRO A 15 -1.60 -17.82 -9.38
CA PRO A 15 -2.21 -16.91 -10.34
C PRO A 15 -3.38 -16.11 -9.76
N PHE A 16 -4.17 -16.70 -8.87
CA PHE A 16 -5.28 -16.00 -8.21
C PHE A 16 -4.76 -14.97 -7.20
N MET A 17 -3.80 -15.36 -6.37
CA MET A 17 -3.21 -14.45 -5.37
C MET A 17 -2.52 -13.25 -6.04
N VAL A 18 -1.79 -13.48 -7.14
CA VAL A 18 -1.13 -12.41 -7.90
C VAL A 18 -2.17 -11.51 -8.55
N ALA A 19 -3.22 -12.06 -9.18
CA ALA A 19 -4.26 -11.26 -9.81
C ALA A 19 -5.02 -10.37 -8.81
N GLU A 20 -5.36 -10.89 -7.64
CA GLU A 20 -6.01 -10.10 -6.57
C GLU A 20 -5.08 -9.01 -6.04
N ARG A 21 -3.81 -9.33 -5.80
CA ARG A 21 -2.80 -8.34 -5.39
C ARG A 21 -2.67 -7.22 -6.43
N ASP A 22 -2.58 -7.56 -7.71
CA ASP A 22 -2.40 -6.59 -8.79
C ASP A 22 -3.64 -5.69 -8.93
N ARG A 23 -4.85 -6.23 -8.72
CA ARG A 23 -6.10 -5.44 -8.66
C ARG A 23 -6.09 -4.46 -7.50
N MET A 24 -5.71 -4.92 -6.30
CA MET A 24 -5.60 -4.06 -5.12
C MET A 24 -4.59 -2.93 -5.37
N TRP A 25 -3.43 -3.27 -5.94
CA TRP A 25 -2.39 -2.29 -6.27
C TRP A 25 -2.89 -1.21 -7.24
N LEU A 26 -3.51 -1.60 -8.36
CA LEU A 26 -4.04 -0.65 -9.34
C LEU A 26 -5.14 0.25 -8.75
N ASN A 27 -5.95 -0.28 -7.83
CA ASN A 27 -6.96 0.51 -7.13
C ASN A 27 -6.33 1.55 -6.20
N GLU A 28 -5.26 1.20 -5.48
CA GLU A 28 -4.51 2.17 -4.66
C GLU A 28 -3.88 3.26 -5.53
N VAL A 29 -3.23 2.90 -6.64
CA VAL A 29 -2.63 3.86 -7.59
C VAL A 29 -3.70 4.82 -8.12
N ARG A 30 -4.86 4.28 -8.50
CA ARG A 30 -6.00 5.09 -8.96
C ARG A 30 -6.48 6.05 -7.89
N HIS A 31 -6.60 5.58 -6.65
CA HIS A 31 -7.01 6.43 -5.53
C HIS A 31 -6.00 7.56 -5.27
N ALA A 32 -4.70 7.27 -5.29
CA ALA A 32 -3.66 8.28 -5.12
C ALA A 32 -3.70 9.34 -6.23
N ARG A 33 -3.91 8.93 -7.48
CA ARG A 33 -4.10 9.85 -8.61
C ARG A 33 -5.34 10.73 -8.44
N ASP A 34 -6.44 10.15 -7.95
CA ASP A 34 -7.68 10.90 -7.73
C ASP A 34 -7.51 11.93 -6.58
N LEU A 35 -6.75 11.60 -5.53
CA LEU A 35 -6.35 12.54 -4.47
C LEU A 35 -5.40 13.64 -5.00
N GLU A 36 -4.45 13.29 -5.86
CA GLU A 36 -3.55 14.26 -6.50
C GLU A 36 -4.35 15.31 -7.30
N ASN A 37 -5.37 14.87 -8.06
CA ASN A 37 -6.28 15.76 -8.77
C ASN A 37 -7.01 16.74 -7.84
N GLU A 38 -7.44 16.26 -6.66
CA GLU A 38 -8.16 17.09 -5.69
C GLU A 38 -7.25 18.14 -5.05
N VAL A 39 -6.06 17.72 -4.59
CA VAL A 39 -5.11 18.57 -3.87
C VAL A 39 -4.45 19.59 -4.81
N MET A 40 -4.10 19.18 -6.03
CA MET A 40 -3.34 20.02 -6.97
C MET A 40 -4.22 20.86 -7.89
N ARG A 41 -5.56 20.83 -7.73
CA ARG A 41 -6.52 21.53 -8.61
C ARG A 41 -6.27 23.03 -8.79
N ASN A 42 -5.68 23.68 -7.79
CA ASN A 42 -5.49 25.13 -7.76
C ASN A 42 -4.05 25.55 -8.11
N VAL A 43 -3.18 24.60 -8.44
CA VAL A 43 -1.77 24.88 -8.75
C VAL A 43 -1.63 25.16 -10.25
N PRO A 44 -1.20 26.36 -10.65
CA PRO A 44 -1.07 26.71 -12.06
C PRO A 44 0.01 25.86 -12.74
N GLY A 45 -0.33 25.27 -13.89
CA GLY A 45 0.60 24.44 -14.67
C GLY A 45 0.80 23.01 -14.15
N TRP A 46 0.09 22.60 -13.09
CA TRP A 46 0.12 21.21 -12.65
C TRP A 46 -0.71 20.32 -13.57
N THR A 47 -0.12 19.20 -14.01
CA THR A 47 -0.83 18.14 -14.72
C THR A 47 -0.54 16.83 -14.01
N THR A 48 -1.60 16.15 -13.59
CA THR A 48 -1.53 14.91 -12.80
C THR A 48 -0.70 13.84 -13.49
N GLY A 49 0.22 13.21 -12.74
CA GLY A 49 1.15 12.21 -13.27
C GLY A 49 2.31 12.78 -14.10
N THR A 50 2.52 14.10 -14.08
CA THR A 50 3.69 14.77 -14.67
C THR A 50 4.32 15.73 -13.68
N TRP A 51 5.58 16.08 -13.90
CA TRP A 51 6.23 17.15 -13.18
C TRP A 51 6.04 18.46 -13.94
N TYR A 52 4.99 19.22 -13.61
CA TYR A 52 4.65 20.49 -14.29
C TYR A 52 4.60 20.40 -15.82
N GLY A 53 4.09 19.28 -16.36
CA GLY A 53 4.01 19.02 -17.80
C GLY A 53 5.18 18.23 -18.37
N GLU A 54 6.26 18.01 -17.60
CA GLU A 54 7.38 17.16 -18.00
C GLU A 54 7.21 15.71 -17.52
N PRO A 55 7.65 14.71 -18.29
CA PRO A 55 7.66 13.32 -17.82
C PRO A 55 8.65 13.16 -16.67
N ILE A 56 8.27 12.39 -15.65
CA ILE A 56 9.13 12.12 -14.47
C ILE A 56 10.42 11.38 -14.89
N TYR A 57 10.32 10.49 -15.89
CA TYR A 57 11.45 9.71 -16.39
C TYR A 57 11.76 10.09 -17.83
N PHE A 58 12.97 10.62 -18.07
CA PHE A 58 13.43 11.01 -19.40
C PHE A 58 13.97 9.85 -20.25
N THR A 59 14.45 8.78 -19.60
CA THR A 59 15.12 7.64 -20.26
C THR A 59 14.20 6.48 -20.55
N LEU A 60 12.98 6.47 -19.98
CA LEU A 60 12.02 5.40 -20.16
C LEU A 60 11.10 5.68 -21.36
N PRO A 61 10.77 4.65 -22.16
CA PRO A 61 9.72 4.78 -23.18
C PRO A 61 8.38 5.13 -22.52
N LYS A 62 7.56 5.95 -23.19
CA LYS A 62 6.25 6.40 -22.67
C LYS A 62 5.28 5.24 -22.37
N ASP A 63 5.39 4.14 -23.11
CA ASP A 63 4.49 2.99 -22.99
C ASP A 63 4.96 1.97 -21.94
N LYS A 64 6.07 2.23 -21.26
CA LYS A 64 6.63 1.31 -20.28
C LYS A 64 6.07 1.64 -18.88
N TRP A 65 5.48 0.64 -18.25
CA TRP A 65 5.06 0.71 -16.86
C TRP A 65 6.29 0.81 -15.93
N TRP A 66 6.18 1.68 -14.92
CA TRP A 66 7.12 1.78 -13.83
C TRP A 66 6.37 1.72 -12.50
N ASP A 67 6.79 0.83 -11.60
CA ASP A 67 6.16 0.70 -10.30
C ASP A 67 6.61 1.84 -9.37
N PRO A 68 5.67 2.65 -8.86
CA PRO A 68 5.99 3.70 -7.90
C PRO A 68 6.48 3.12 -6.58
N ILE A 69 7.31 3.89 -5.87
CA ILE A 69 7.81 3.51 -4.55
C ILE A 69 6.68 3.67 -3.53
N GLY A 70 6.62 2.81 -2.51
CA GLY A 70 5.57 2.85 -1.49
C GLY A 70 5.41 4.21 -0.78
N MET A 71 6.47 5.01 -0.68
CA MET A 71 6.40 6.37 -0.14
C MET A 71 5.70 7.36 -1.07
N GLU A 72 5.81 7.19 -2.39
CA GLU A 72 5.16 8.05 -3.39
C GLU A 72 3.64 7.88 -3.34
N LEU A 73 3.20 6.63 -3.21
CA LEU A 73 1.78 6.29 -3.21
C LEU A 73 1.07 6.64 -1.88
N GLN A 74 1.80 6.50 -0.78
CA GLN A 74 1.28 6.71 0.57
C GLN A 74 1.83 7.99 1.21
N ALA A 75 2.18 9.00 0.41
CA ALA A 75 2.71 10.28 0.89
C ALA A 75 1.76 11.00 1.87
N HIS A 76 0.46 10.75 1.76
CA HIS A 76 -0.57 11.27 2.65
C HIS A 76 -0.64 10.57 4.01
N ALA A 77 -0.04 9.37 4.15
CA ALA A 77 -0.15 8.54 5.33
C ALA A 77 1.09 8.67 6.23
N ARG A 78 0.87 8.59 7.54
CA ARG A 78 1.96 8.55 8.52
C ARG A 78 2.74 7.22 8.39
N MET A 79 4.06 7.26 8.48
CA MET A 79 4.95 6.09 8.32
C MET A 79 4.56 4.88 9.18
N ARG A 80 4.01 5.08 10.39
CA ARG A 80 3.52 4.00 11.26
C ARG A 80 2.37 3.22 10.59
N HIS A 81 1.40 3.93 10.02
CA HIS A 81 0.23 3.36 9.33
C HIS A 81 0.64 2.60 8.06
N ILE A 82 1.63 3.13 7.34
CA ILE A 82 2.23 2.46 6.17
C ILE A 82 2.81 1.10 6.59
N LYS A 83 3.63 1.10 7.66
CA LYS A 83 4.27 -0.11 8.18
C LYS A 83 3.28 -1.13 8.71
N GLN A 84 2.22 -0.69 9.37
CA GLN A 84 1.17 -1.58 9.89
C GLN A 84 0.43 -2.27 8.74
N ARG A 85 0.04 -1.54 7.67
CA ARG A 85 -0.58 -2.13 6.48
C ARG A 85 0.32 -3.11 5.73
N GLN A 86 1.61 -2.83 5.65
CA GLN A 86 2.56 -3.69 4.95
C GLN A 86 2.91 -4.97 5.72
N ARG A 87 2.85 -4.94 7.05
CA ARG A 87 3.26 -6.06 7.89
C ARG A 87 2.05 -6.84 8.36
N TRP A 88 1.71 -7.89 7.63
CA TRP A 88 0.62 -8.82 7.96
C TRP A 88 0.70 -9.37 9.39
N ALA A 89 1.90 -9.53 9.97
CA ALA A 89 2.10 -10.05 11.32
C ALA A 89 1.85 -9.03 12.45
N GLU A 90 1.61 -7.75 12.14
CA GLU A 90 1.46 -6.68 13.14
C GLU A 90 0.01 -6.16 13.28
N HIS A 91 -0.95 -6.81 12.62
CA HIS A 91 -2.36 -6.45 12.81
C HIS A 91 -2.87 -6.99 14.14
N ASP A 92 -3.18 -6.07 15.04
CA ASP A 92 -3.70 -6.35 16.38
C ASP A 92 -5.01 -7.15 16.34
N GLU A 93 -5.77 -6.99 15.27
CA GLU A 93 -7.02 -7.71 14.99
C GLU A 93 -6.85 -9.24 14.92
N TYR A 94 -5.66 -9.71 14.53
CA TYR A 94 -5.34 -11.14 14.45
C TYR A 94 -4.59 -11.63 15.70
N ALA A 95 -4.17 -10.71 16.57
CA ALA A 95 -3.50 -11.08 17.81
C ALA A 95 -4.52 -11.61 18.81
N GLY A 96 -4.16 -12.70 19.51
CA GLY A 96 -4.90 -13.11 20.71
C GLY A 96 -4.80 -12.05 21.81
N PRO A 97 -5.55 -12.21 22.92
CA PRO A 97 -5.48 -11.28 24.05
C PRO A 97 -4.03 -11.07 24.49
N HIS A 98 -3.57 -9.83 24.48
CA HIS A 98 -2.21 -9.55 24.90
C HIS A 98 -2.10 -9.66 26.41
N TRP A 99 -0.93 -10.07 26.89
CA TRP A 99 -0.71 -10.17 28.34
C TRP A 99 -0.82 -8.80 29.05
N TRP A 100 -0.62 -7.70 28.31
CA TRP A 100 -0.71 -6.33 28.83
C TRP A 100 -2.11 -5.72 28.78
N ASP A 101 -3.09 -6.34 28.14
CA ASP A 101 -4.48 -5.82 28.05
C ASP A 101 -5.16 -5.66 29.42
N LYS A 102 -4.70 -6.43 30.41
CA LYS A 102 -5.16 -6.35 31.80
C LYS A 102 -4.67 -5.09 32.53
N TYR A 103 -3.52 -4.57 32.13
CA TYR A 103 -2.78 -3.56 32.90
C TYR A 103 -2.76 -2.19 32.24
N ILE A 104 -2.89 -2.12 30.91
CA ILE A 104 -2.85 -0.87 30.16
C ILE A 104 -4.28 -0.46 29.79
N PRO A 105 -4.80 0.68 30.30
CA PRO A 105 -6.10 1.19 29.89
C PRO A 105 -6.16 1.52 28.39
N LYS A 106 -7.26 1.14 27.73
CA LYS A 106 -7.45 1.31 26.28
C LYS A 106 -7.25 2.75 25.77
N PHE A 107 -7.58 3.77 26.56
CA PHE A 107 -7.41 5.16 26.15
C PHE A 107 -5.95 5.57 25.88
N LEU A 108 -4.97 4.91 26.52
CA LEU A 108 -3.55 5.14 26.25
C LEU A 108 -3.08 4.45 24.97
N LEU A 109 -3.74 3.36 24.57
CA LEU A 109 -3.45 2.62 23.34
C LEU A 109 -4.09 3.31 22.13
N ASP A 110 -5.32 3.80 22.27
CA ASP A 110 -6.08 4.45 21.18
C ASP A 110 -5.40 5.73 20.66
N ASP A 111 -4.76 6.51 21.53
CA ASP A 111 -4.02 7.73 21.15
C ASP A 111 -2.70 7.44 20.41
N TRP A 112 -2.19 6.21 20.52
CA TRP A 112 -1.01 5.74 19.77
C TRP A 112 -1.37 5.12 18.42
N ILE A 113 -2.64 4.71 18.25
CA ILE A 113 -3.16 4.01 17.08
C ILE A 113 -3.83 4.97 16.06
N LYS A 114 -4.12 6.22 16.44
CA LYS A 114 -4.53 7.28 15.50
C LYS A 114 -3.33 7.97 14.83
#